data_AF-A0A1A1ZWV3-F1
#
_entry.id   AF-A0A1A1ZWV3-F1
#
_cell.length_a   1.000
_cell.length_b   1.000
_cell.length_c   1.000
_cell.angle_alpha   90.00
_cell.angle_beta   90.00
_cell.angle_gamma   90.00
#
_symmetry.space_group_name_H-M   'P 1'
#
loop_
_entity.id
_entity.type
_entity.pdbx_description
1 polymer ?
#
loop_
_entity_poly.entity_id
_entity_poly.type
_entity_poly.pdbx_seq_one_letter_code
_entity_poly.pdbx_strand_id
1 'polypeptide(L)'
;MSSSDEYSIDDEDQLTQEDTLIDRGVEDLLDEGYSPPDRWREPRDNETLDEQLAEEEPDPAMQLDDDDSPDEQAGDDEVGGQRSGRLVAPDAGFGEDDEAELLGTDVGINGGAASAEEAAVHIIEE
;
A
#
# COMPACT_ATOMS: atom_id res chain seq x y z
N MET A 1 -19.90 34.50 -22.24
CA MET A 1 -18.92 34.73 -21.18
C MET A 1 -19.15 33.67 -20.14
N SER A 2 -18.16 32.79 -19.96
CA SER A 2 -18.17 31.72 -18.97
C SER A 2 -18.14 32.33 -17.57
N SER A 3 -18.95 31.83 -16.64
CA SER A 3 -18.62 31.83 -15.22
C SER A 3 -19.43 30.75 -14.53
N SER A 4 -18.71 29.68 -14.20
CA SER A 4 -18.97 28.47 -13.44
C SER A 4 -20.34 28.31 -12.77
N ASP A 5 -20.91 27.13 -12.99
CA ASP A 5 -21.68 26.34 -12.01
C ASP A 5 -21.31 26.74 -10.58
N GLU A 6 -22.27 27.43 -9.94
CA GLU A 6 -22.30 27.68 -8.52
C GLU A 6 -22.23 26.30 -7.84
N TYR A 7 -21.05 25.93 -7.38
CA TYR A 7 -20.92 24.95 -6.31
C TYR A 7 -21.77 25.51 -5.16
N SER A 8 -22.99 25.00 -5.00
CA SER A 8 -23.70 25.11 -3.73
C SER A 8 -22.88 24.33 -2.72
N ILE A 9 -21.98 25.06 -2.06
CA ILE A 9 -21.28 24.66 -0.84
C ILE A 9 -22.33 24.82 0.28
N ASP A 10 -23.35 23.96 0.25
CA ASP A 10 -24.27 23.80 1.38
C ASP A 10 -23.54 22.98 2.45
N ASP A 11 -22.51 23.60 3.02
CA ASP A 11 -21.78 23.17 4.20
C ASP A 11 -21.39 24.47 4.94
N GLU A 12 -22.41 25.20 5.40
CA GLU A 12 -22.31 26.19 6.48
C GLU A 12 -22.05 25.47 7.84
N ASP A 13 -21.21 24.42 7.84
CA ASP A 13 -21.12 23.43 8.91
C ASP A 13 -19.99 23.72 9.91
N GLN A 14 -19.62 25.00 10.07
CA GLN A 14 -18.80 25.45 11.19
C GLN A 14 -19.47 26.65 11.87
N LEU A 15 -19.85 26.46 13.13
CA LEU A 15 -20.43 27.51 13.96
C LEU A 15 -19.41 28.63 14.18
N THR A 16 -19.84 29.88 14.06
CA THR A 16 -18.96 31.02 14.27
C THR A 16 -18.49 31.13 15.72
N GLN A 17 -17.46 31.94 15.96
CA GLN A 17 -16.98 32.21 17.32
C GLN A 17 -18.07 32.88 18.19
N GLU A 18 -18.95 33.67 17.56
CA GLU A 18 -20.09 34.32 18.20
C GLU A 18 -21.17 33.29 18.60
N ASP A 19 -21.35 32.24 17.79
CA ASP A 19 -22.33 31.17 18.05
C ASP A 19 -21.84 30.13 19.07
N THR A 20 -20.53 29.82 19.06
CA THR A 20 -19.93 28.86 20.01
C THR A 20 -19.55 29.51 21.34
N LEU A 21 -19.40 30.83 21.39
CA LEU A 21 -18.87 31.59 22.53
C LEU A 21 -17.49 31.09 23.00
N ILE A 22 -16.72 30.44 22.13
CA ILE A 22 -15.38 29.91 22.41
C ILE A 22 -14.35 30.75 21.64
N ASP A 23 -13.67 31.65 22.34
CA ASP A 23 -12.56 32.42 21.77
C ASP A 23 -11.24 31.64 21.90
N ARG A 24 -10.65 31.27 20.76
CA ARG A 24 -9.37 30.57 20.67
C ARG A 24 -8.23 31.46 20.15
N GLY A 25 -8.46 32.77 20.01
CA GLY A 25 -7.44 33.75 19.65
C GLY A 25 -7.19 33.93 18.15
N VAL A 26 -8.11 33.48 17.29
CA VAL A 26 -8.11 33.67 15.83
C VAL A 26 -9.40 34.35 15.37
N GLU A 27 -9.36 35.13 14.29
CA GLU A 27 -10.54 35.82 13.75
C GLU A 27 -11.50 34.83 13.06
N ASP A 28 -10.96 33.83 12.35
CA ASP A 28 -11.69 32.69 11.79
C ASP A 28 -11.22 31.39 12.44
N LEU A 29 -12.14 30.50 12.80
CA LEU A 29 -11.80 29.17 13.33
C LEU A 29 -11.01 28.34 12.30
N LEU A 30 -11.18 28.60 11.00
CA LEU A 30 -10.43 27.96 9.92
C LEU A 30 -8.97 28.44 9.81
N ASP A 31 -8.62 29.56 10.44
CA ASP A 31 -7.24 30.09 10.46
C ASP A 31 -6.36 29.40 11.51
N GLU A 32 -6.92 28.55 12.38
CA GLU A 32 -6.13 27.83 13.36
C GLU A 32 -5.35 26.68 12.73
N GLY A 33 -4.02 26.76 12.82
CA GLY A 33 -3.14 25.65 12.45
C GLY A 33 -3.06 24.59 13.56
N TYR A 34 -3.27 23.32 13.21
CA TYR A 34 -2.89 22.20 14.07
C TYR A 34 -1.40 21.88 13.91
N SER A 35 -0.66 21.84 15.01
CA SER A 35 0.74 21.38 15.03
C SER A 35 0.78 19.99 15.65
N PRO A 36 1.00 18.93 14.85
CA PRO A 36 1.15 17.58 15.37
C PRO A 36 2.33 17.50 16.36
N PRO A 37 2.31 16.57 17.32
CA PRO A 37 3.44 16.39 18.22
C PRO A 37 4.71 16.04 17.44
N ASP A 38 5.85 16.65 17.80
CA ASP A 38 7.18 16.38 17.19
C ASP A 38 7.65 14.92 17.35
N ARG A 39 7.00 14.18 18.24
CA ARG A 39 7.28 12.77 18.53
C ARG A 39 6.00 11.96 18.43
N TRP A 40 6.18 10.74 17.97
CA TRP A 40 5.19 9.69 17.97
C TRP A 40 4.75 9.45 19.42
N ARG A 41 3.45 9.18 19.61
CA ARG A 41 2.97 8.74 20.91
C ARG A 41 3.61 7.38 21.18
N GLU A 42 4.42 7.31 22.22
CA GLU A 42 4.88 6.01 22.71
C GLU A 42 3.66 5.25 23.22
N PRO A 43 3.59 3.93 22.99
CA PRO A 43 2.60 3.10 23.65
C PRO A 43 2.69 3.33 25.15
N ARG A 44 1.56 3.17 25.85
CA ARG A 44 1.55 3.32 27.30
C ARG A 44 2.55 2.32 27.88
N ASP A 45 3.24 2.71 28.95
CA ASP A 45 4.05 1.76 29.69
C ASP A 45 3.21 0.50 29.97
N ASN A 46 3.79 -0.69 29.78
CA ASN A 46 3.16 -2.00 30.00
C ASN A 46 1.95 -2.40 29.14
N GLU A 47 1.72 -1.78 27.98
CA GLU A 47 0.71 -2.25 27.02
C GLU A 47 1.20 -3.49 26.23
N THR A 48 0.35 -4.50 26.11
CA THR A 48 0.59 -5.68 25.28
C THR A 48 0.13 -5.45 23.84
N LEU A 49 0.66 -6.24 22.89
CA LEU A 49 0.23 -6.16 21.49
C LEU A 49 -1.28 -6.44 21.33
N ASP A 50 -1.82 -7.36 22.13
CA ASP A 50 -3.25 -7.70 22.11
C ASP A 50 -4.12 -6.52 22.57
N GLU A 51 -3.67 -5.77 23.59
CA GLU A 51 -4.37 -4.57 24.06
C GLU A 51 -4.36 -3.48 22.99
N GLN A 52 -3.22 -3.27 22.32
CA GLN A 52 -3.10 -2.27 21.26
C GLN A 52 -3.98 -2.61 20.04
N LEU A 53 -4.06 -3.88 19.67
CA LEU A 53 -4.93 -4.35 18.59
C LEU A 53 -6.42 -4.23 18.94
N ALA A 54 -6.77 -4.35 20.22
CA ALA A 54 -8.15 -4.17 20.68
C ALA A 54 -8.63 -2.71 20.66
N GLU A 55 -7.70 -1.74 20.66
CA GLU A 55 -8.00 -0.31 20.50
C GLU A 55 -8.05 0.14 19.04
N GLU A 56 -7.51 -0.65 18.11
CA GLU A 56 -7.49 -0.35 16.68
C GLU A 56 -8.88 -0.51 16.06
N GLU A 57 -9.38 0.54 15.44
CA GLU A 57 -10.58 0.48 14.59
C GLU A 57 -10.14 0.28 13.13
N PRO A 58 -10.73 -0.66 12.39
CA PRO A 58 -10.39 -0.89 10.99
C PRO A 58 -10.71 0.34 10.15
N ASP A 59 -9.78 0.73 9.27
CA ASP A 59 -9.99 1.84 8.35
C ASP A 59 -11.14 1.51 7.39
N PRO A 60 -12.22 2.31 7.33
CA PRO A 60 -13.33 2.06 6.42
C PRO A 60 -12.90 2.12 4.94
N ALA A 61 -11.85 2.86 4.59
CA ALA A 61 -11.31 2.89 3.23
C ALA A 61 -10.55 1.60 2.86
N MET A 62 -10.17 0.79 3.86
CA MET A 62 -9.54 -0.52 3.69
C MET A 62 -10.55 -1.68 3.73
N GLN A 63 -11.85 -1.40 3.78
CA GLN A 63 -12.87 -2.41 3.47
C GLN A 63 -12.77 -2.73 1.98
N LEU A 64 -11.96 -3.75 1.67
CA LEU A 64 -11.99 -4.39 0.37
C LEU A 64 -13.43 -4.89 0.13
N ASP A 65 -13.94 -4.64 -1.09
CA ASP A 65 -15.19 -5.27 -1.53
C ASP A 65 -15.10 -6.80 -1.31
N ASP A 66 -16.25 -7.44 -1.04
CA ASP A 66 -16.43 -8.86 -0.70
C ASP A 66 -15.25 -9.76 -1.11
N ASP A 67 -14.66 -10.48 -0.14
CA ASP A 67 -13.57 -11.49 -0.30
C ASP A 67 -13.90 -12.58 -1.34
N ASP A 68 -15.16 -12.66 -1.76
CA ASP A 68 -15.69 -13.55 -2.80
C ASP A 68 -15.64 -12.95 -4.22
N SER A 69 -15.09 -11.76 -4.41
CA SER A 69 -14.81 -11.21 -5.74
C SER A 69 -13.45 -11.74 -6.21
N PRO A 70 -13.41 -12.78 -7.08
CA PRO A 70 -12.16 -13.18 -7.70
C PRO A 70 -11.52 -11.95 -8.35
N ASP A 71 -10.23 -11.73 -8.09
CA ASP A 71 -9.47 -10.74 -8.82
C ASP A 71 -9.53 -11.05 -10.32
N GLU A 72 -9.23 -10.07 -11.17
CA GLU A 72 -9.32 -10.26 -12.64
C GLU A 72 -8.37 -11.38 -13.15
N GLN A 73 -7.46 -11.84 -12.29
CA GLN A 73 -6.48 -12.91 -12.49
C GLN A 73 -6.81 -14.15 -11.64
N ALA A 74 -7.99 -14.26 -11.04
CA ALA A 74 -8.33 -15.46 -10.27
C ALA A 74 -8.67 -16.60 -11.24
N GLY A 75 -7.77 -17.56 -11.33
CA GLY A 75 -7.93 -18.78 -12.12
C GLY A 75 -7.51 -18.65 -13.58
N ASP A 76 -6.71 -17.64 -13.93
CA ASP A 76 -5.93 -17.69 -15.16
C ASP A 76 -4.68 -18.59 -14.94
N ASP A 77 -4.56 -19.65 -15.74
CA ASP A 77 -3.36 -20.50 -15.74
C ASP A 77 -2.14 -19.76 -16.36
N GLU A 78 -2.26 -18.46 -16.64
CA GLU A 78 -1.20 -17.61 -17.18
C GLU A 78 -0.25 -17.09 -16.09
N VAL A 79 -0.65 -17.16 -14.81
CA VAL A 79 0.22 -16.82 -13.66
C VAL A 79 0.47 -18.04 -12.77
N GLY A 80 1.73 -18.43 -12.67
CA GLY A 80 2.15 -19.53 -11.82
C GLY A 80 2.01 -19.23 -10.34
N GLY A 81 1.48 -20.17 -9.54
CA GLY A 81 1.42 -20.01 -8.08
C GLY A 81 2.79 -20.12 -7.38
N GLN A 82 3.78 -20.72 -8.05
CA GLN A 82 5.14 -20.84 -7.53
C GLN A 82 6.08 -19.87 -8.24
N ARG A 83 6.74 -19.01 -7.45
CA ARG A 83 7.81 -18.13 -7.94
C ARG A 83 9.01 -18.93 -8.46
N SER A 84 9.60 -18.48 -9.57
CA SER A 84 10.87 -18.98 -10.10
C SER A 84 12.06 -18.40 -9.32
N GLY A 85 13.11 -19.18 -9.10
CA GLY A 85 14.36 -18.70 -8.56
C GLY A 85 15.29 -18.09 -9.61
N ARG A 86 16.56 -17.96 -9.25
CA ARG A 86 17.59 -17.46 -10.17
C ARG A 86 17.88 -18.50 -11.26
N LEU A 87 17.71 -18.11 -12.52
CA LEU A 87 18.07 -18.95 -13.66
C LEU A 87 19.54 -18.76 -14.04
N VAL A 88 20.25 -19.87 -14.22
CA VAL A 88 21.67 -19.89 -14.61
C VAL A 88 21.81 -20.69 -15.89
N ALA A 89 22.46 -20.08 -16.89
CA ALA A 89 22.77 -20.73 -18.15
C ALA A 89 23.73 -21.93 -17.93
N PRO A 90 23.79 -22.92 -18.84
CA PRO A 90 24.62 -24.11 -18.68
C PRO A 90 26.12 -23.82 -18.48
N ASP A 91 26.62 -22.76 -19.11
CA ASP A 91 27.98 -22.23 -19.02
C ASP A 91 28.20 -21.31 -17.80
N ALA A 92 27.16 -21.12 -16.98
CA ALA A 92 27.09 -20.16 -15.89
C ALA A 92 27.28 -18.69 -16.31
N GLY A 93 27.02 -18.36 -17.58
CA GLY A 93 27.22 -17.02 -18.15
C GLY A 93 28.69 -16.66 -18.33
N PHE A 94 29.54 -17.65 -18.60
CA PHE A 94 30.98 -17.47 -18.78
C PHE A 94 31.45 -18.02 -20.13
N GLY A 95 32.03 -17.15 -20.94
CA GLY A 95 32.57 -17.50 -22.25
C GLY A 95 31.70 -16.98 -23.38
N GLU A 96 31.88 -17.57 -24.57
CA GLU A 96 30.94 -17.39 -25.68
C GLU A 96 29.76 -18.34 -25.50
N ASP A 97 28.55 -17.86 -25.79
CA ASP A 97 27.34 -18.67 -25.74
C ASP A 97 27.22 -19.49 -27.03
N ASP A 98 27.46 -20.79 -26.91
CA ASP A 98 27.32 -21.76 -27.99
C ASP A 98 25.92 -22.42 -28.01
N GLU A 99 25.03 -22.08 -27.05
CA GLU A 99 23.68 -22.63 -26.96
C GLU A 99 22.71 -21.76 -27.77
N ALA A 100 22.06 -22.36 -28.77
CA ALA A 100 21.13 -21.62 -29.62
C ALA A 100 19.77 -21.39 -28.94
N GLU A 101 19.48 -22.15 -27.89
CA GLU A 101 18.23 -22.14 -27.13
C GLU A 101 18.40 -21.39 -25.80
N LEU A 102 17.34 -20.73 -25.33
CA LEU A 102 17.36 -20.02 -24.04
C LEU A 102 17.14 -21.00 -22.89
N LEU A 103 18.16 -21.80 -22.60
CA LEU A 103 18.15 -22.77 -21.51
C LEU A 103 18.71 -22.16 -20.23
N GLY A 104 18.05 -22.43 -19.10
CA GLY A 104 18.49 -22.01 -17.78
C GLY A 104 18.03 -23.00 -16.72
N THR A 105 18.89 -23.26 -15.72
CA THR A 105 18.55 -24.06 -14.55
C THR A 105 18.25 -23.14 -13.38
N ASP A 106 17.10 -23.35 -12.72
CA ASP A 106 16.77 -22.67 -11.48
C ASP A 106 17.67 -23.18 -10.34
N VAL A 107 18.43 -22.27 -9.73
CA VAL A 107 19.32 -22.56 -8.58
C VAL A 107 18.78 -22.01 -7.25
N GLY A 108 17.50 -21.63 -7.22
CA GLY A 108 16.76 -21.19 -6.05
C GLY A 108 16.72 -19.67 -5.84
N ILE A 109 15.96 -19.27 -4.81
CA ILE A 109 15.74 -17.88 -4.43
C ILE A 109 16.94 -17.37 -3.62
N ASN A 110 17.50 -16.22 -4.00
CA ASN A 110 18.42 -15.49 -3.12
C ASN A 110 17.62 -14.87 -1.97
N GLY A 111 17.62 -15.53 -0.80
CA GLY A 111 16.81 -15.26 0.39
C GLY A 111 16.97 -13.89 1.06
N GLY A 112 16.69 -12.81 0.32
CA GLY A 112 16.72 -11.41 0.76
C GLY A 112 17.43 -10.47 -0.23
N ALA A 113 18.17 -11.00 -1.20
CA ALA A 113 18.90 -10.22 -2.21
C ALA A 113 18.29 -10.31 -3.61
N ALA A 114 17.16 -11.00 -3.76
CA ALA A 114 16.42 -11.01 -5.01
C ALA A 114 15.95 -9.61 -5.39
N SER A 115 16.15 -9.25 -6.67
CA SER A 115 15.57 -8.02 -7.20
C SER A 115 14.05 -8.12 -7.29
N ALA A 116 13.37 -6.98 -7.42
CA ALA A 116 11.93 -6.94 -7.66
C ALA A 116 11.56 -7.69 -8.96
N GLU A 117 12.39 -7.59 -9.99
CA GLU A 117 12.19 -8.29 -11.27
C GLU A 117 12.32 -9.81 -11.10
N GLU A 118 13.31 -10.28 -10.35
CA GLU A 118 13.45 -11.70 -10.01
C GLU A 118 12.30 -12.19 -9.13
N ALA A 119 11.66 -11.30 -8.37
CA ALA A 119 10.49 -11.60 -7.55
C ALA A 119 9.18 -11.71 -8.34
N ALA A 120 9.12 -11.14 -9.55
CA ALA A 120 7.92 -11.13 -10.36
C ALA A 120 7.77 -12.37 -11.27
N VAL A 121 8.82 -13.17 -11.45
CA VAL A 121 8.80 -14.33 -12.37
C VAL A 121 8.22 -15.57 -11.68
N HIS A 122 7.25 -16.22 -12.33
CA HIS A 122 6.55 -17.40 -11.81
C HIS A 122 6.59 -18.58 -12.81
N ILE A 123 6.44 -19.80 -12.28
CA ILE A 123 6.45 -21.04 -13.05
C ILE A 123 5.01 -21.43 -13.40
N ILE A 124 4.71 -21.51 -14.68
CA ILE A 124 3.43 -22.00 -15.20
C ILE A 124 3.56 -23.52 -15.40
N GLU A 125 2.62 -24.29 -14.84
CA GLU A 125 2.52 -25.74 -15.09
C GLU A 125 1.85 -25.99 -16.45
N GLU A 126 2.34 -26.97 -17.22
CA GLU A 126 1.74 -27.34 -18.53
C GLU A 126 0.50 -28.25 -18.42
#